data_AF-A0AAD6LZF0-F1
#
_entry.id   AF-A0AAD6LZF0-F1
#
_cell.length_a   1.000
_cell.length_b   1.000
_cell.length_c   1.000
_cell.angle_alpha   90.00
_cell.angle_beta   90.00
_cell.angle_gamma   90.00
#
_symmetry.space_group_name_H-M   'P 1'
#
loop_
_entity.id
_entity.type
_entity.pdbx_description
1 polymer ?
#
loop_
_entity_poly.entity_id
_entity_poly.type
_entity_poly.pdbx_seq_one_letter_code
_entity_poly.pdbx_strand_id
1 'polypeptide(L)'
;MVILMQDKMTPAAFEKHSGRETARKWKNNVWVIVNGEKVPLVKTVLLKYYNQASKNGNGSHRSHNGRVCHRDEFVRCNKCNKERRFRLRSKEECRIHHDALADANWKCADMPYDKITCDDDEERASRRVYRGCTRSPTCKGCTSCVCFGCEICRFSDCSCQTCTDFTRNAKV
;
A
#
# COMPACT_ATOMS: atom_id res chain seq x y z
N MET A 1 -17.08 -26.11 31.82
CA MET A 1 -15.91 -25.46 31.19
C MET A 1 -16.26 -25.28 29.72
N VAL A 2 -16.79 -24.11 29.33
CA VAL A 2 -17.15 -23.84 27.92
C VAL A 2 -15.89 -23.40 27.21
N ILE A 3 -15.36 -24.28 26.35
CA ILE A 3 -14.32 -23.94 25.40
C ILE A 3 -14.99 -23.06 24.35
N LEU A 4 -14.80 -21.74 24.43
CA LEU A 4 -15.08 -20.86 23.30
C LEU A 4 -14.02 -21.16 22.24
N MET A 5 -14.32 -22.07 21.32
CA MET A 5 -13.65 -22.04 20.03
C MET A 5 -13.93 -20.66 19.45
N GLN A 6 -12.90 -19.81 19.33
CA GLN A 6 -12.98 -18.61 18.51
C GLN A 6 -13.16 -19.07 17.06
N ASP A 7 -14.39 -19.42 16.70
CA ASP A 7 -14.74 -19.71 15.32
C ASP A 7 -14.48 -18.44 14.52
N LYS A 8 -13.53 -18.53 13.59
CA LYS A 8 -13.23 -17.46 12.64
C LYS A 8 -14.44 -17.30 11.72
N MET A 9 -15.38 -16.45 12.10
CA MET A 9 -16.56 -16.15 11.30
C MET A 9 -16.22 -15.16 10.18
N THR A 10 -16.78 -15.37 8.98
CA THR A 10 -16.60 -14.44 7.86
C THR A 10 -17.30 -13.11 8.15
N PRO A 11 -16.87 -11.98 7.55
CA PRO A 11 -17.57 -10.71 7.72
C PRO A 11 -19.05 -10.73 7.32
N ALA A 12 -19.43 -11.58 6.37
CA ALA A 12 -20.83 -11.80 6.00
C ALA A 12 -21.59 -12.58 7.09
N ALA A 13 -20.97 -13.59 7.71
CA ALA A 13 -21.54 -14.29 8.85
C ALA A 13 -21.68 -13.37 10.08
N PHE A 14 -20.72 -12.45 10.28
CA PHE A 14 -20.79 -11.41 11.30
C PHE A 14 -21.98 -10.46 11.06
N GLU A 15 -22.19 -9.98 9.83
CA GLU A 15 -23.39 -9.20 9.49
C GLU A 15 -24.67 -10.00 9.78
N LYS A 16 -24.71 -11.27 9.40
CA LYS A 16 -25.88 -12.15 9.62
C LYS A 16 -26.23 -12.28 11.11
N HIS A 17 -25.22 -12.35 11.97
CA HIS A 17 -25.43 -12.40 13.43
C HIS A 17 -26.09 -11.14 13.98
N SER A 18 -25.96 -9.99 13.30
CA SER A 18 -26.58 -8.72 13.75
C SER A 18 -28.10 -8.64 13.52
N GLY A 19 -28.71 -9.62 12.84
CA GLY A 19 -30.15 -9.65 12.54
C GLY A 19 -30.64 -8.58 11.57
N ARG A 20 -29.73 -7.81 10.96
CA ARG A 20 -30.02 -6.70 10.03
C ARG A 20 -29.70 -7.08 8.58
N GLU A 21 -30.15 -8.26 8.16
CA GLU A 21 -29.82 -8.80 6.84
C GLU A 21 -30.42 -7.92 5.72
N THR A 22 -29.56 -7.26 4.95
CA THR A 22 -29.92 -6.63 3.69
C THR A 22 -29.05 -7.24 2.60
N ALA A 23 -29.68 -7.71 1.52
CA ALA A 23 -29.01 -8.54 0.52
C ALA A 23 -27.68 -7.93 0.04
N ARG A 24 -26.58 -8.68 0.29
CA ARG A 24 -25.22 -8.45 -0.24
C ARG A 24 -24.54 -7.13 0.19
N LYS A 25 -24.93 -6.53 1.32
CA LYS A 25 -24.43 -5.21 1.79
C LYS A 25 -23.49 -5.23 3.00
N TRP A 26 -23.00 -6.38 3.49
CA TRP A 26 -22.07 -6.42 4.65
C TRP A 26 -20.92 -5.41 4.59
N LYS A 27 -20.38 -5.14 3.40
CA LYS A 27 -19.32 -4.13 3.18
C LYS A 27 -19.73 -2.72 3.63
N ASN A 28 -21.01 -2.37 3.51
CA ASN A 28 -21.59 -1.09 3.93
C ASN A 28 -22.03 -1.11 5.39
N ASN A 29 -22.39 -2.28 5.91
CA ASN A 29 -23.05 -2.43 7.22
C ASN A 29 -22.06 -2.78 8.34
N VAL A 30 -20.92 -3.37 8.00
CA VAL A 30 -19.77 -3.51 8.91
C VAL A 30 -19.03 -2.18 8.93
N TRP A 31 -18.90 -1.57 10.11
CA TRP A 31 -18.19 -0.30 10.30
C TRP A 31 -16.96 -0.52 11.17
N VAL A 32 -15.93 0.29 10.95
CA VAL A 32 -14.69 0.30 11.73
C VAL A 32 -14.49 1.67 12.36
N ILE A 33 -13.85 1.70 13.53
CA ILE A 33 -13.52 2.97 14.21
C ILE A 33 -12.11 3.37 13.79
N VAL A 34 -11.98 4.50 13.10
CA VAL A 34 -10.70 5.09 12.70
C VAL A 34 -10.59 6.45 13.38
N ASN A 35 -9.62 6.62 14.27
CA ASN A 35 -9.40 7.86 15.03
C ASN A 35 -10.67 8.36 15.76
N GLY A 36 -11.46 7.44 16.32
CA GLY A 36 -12.70 7.75 17.04
C GLY A 36 -13.93 7.93 16.13
N GLU A 37 -13.77 7.99 14.81
CA GLU A 37 -14.89 8.10 13.87
C GLU A 37 -15.34 6.74 13.36
N LYS A 38 -16.66 6.55 13.28
CA LYS A 38 -17.27 5.32 12.78
C LYS A 38 -17.41 5.38 11.26
N VAL A 39 -16.61 4.61 10.53
CA VAL A 39 -16.54 4.63 9.06
C VAL A 39 -16.99 3.29 8.48
N PRO A 40 -17.90 3.25 7.48
CA PRO A 40 -18.26 2.02 6.79
C PRO A 40 -17.04 1.32 6.19
N LEU A 41 -16.94 -0.01 6.34
CA LEU A 41 -15.78 -0.79 5.92
C LEU A 41 -15.47 -0.60 4.42
N VAL A 42 -16.50 -0.47 3.56
CA VAL A 42 -16.37 -0.16 2.13
C VAL A 42 -15.64 1.16 1.84
N LYS A 43 -15.76 2.15 2.75
CA LYS A 43 -15.09 3.45 2.63
C LYS A 43 -13.66 3.41 3.17
N THR A 44 -13.25 2.29 3.76
CA THR A 44 -11.90 2.12 4.29
C THR A 44 -11.01 1.33 3.34
N VAL A 45 -9.70 1.42 3.57
CA VAL A 45 -8.70 0.65 2.82
C VAL A 45 -8.67 -0.82 3.25
N LEU A 46 -9.26 -1.16 4.40
CA LEU A 46 -9.21 -2.50 4.99
C LEU A 46 -9.90 -3.56 4.13
N LEU A 47 -10.99 -3.18 3.46
CA LEU A 47 -11.72 -4.09 2.58
C LEU A 47 -10.85 -4.61 1.41
N LYS A 48 -9.77 -3.91 1.07
CA LYS A 48 -8.81 -4.38 0.07
C LYS A 48 -8.04 -5.60 0.53
N TYR A 49 -7.58 -5.64 1.79
CA TYR A 49 -6.89 -6.81 2.33
C TYR A 49 -7.80 -8.04 2.28
N TYR A 50 -9.06 -7.88 2.68
CA TYR A 50 -10.07 -8.94 2.56
C TYR A 50 -10.29 -9.39 1.11
N ASN A 51 -10.48 -8.45 0.18
CA ASN A 51 -10.73 -8.80 -1.22
C ASN A 51 -9.49 -9.38 -1.93
N GLN A 52 -8.27 -8.96 -1.55
CA GLN A 52 -7.01 -9.48 -2.11
C GLN A 52 -6.69 -10.87 -1.57
N ALA A 53 -6.98 -11.16 -0.30
CA ALA A 53 -6.98 -12.54 0.20
C ALA A 53 -7.98 -13.43 -0.56
N SER A 54 -9.12 -12.88 -0.98
CA SER A 54 -10.14 -13.60 -1.77
C SER A 54 -9.88 -13.68 -3.28
N LYS A 55 -8.91 -12.92 -3.81
CA LYS A 55 -8.59 -12.85 -5.23
C LYS A 55 -7.08 -12.94 -5.38
N ASN A 56 -6.55 -14.13 -5.66
CA ASN A 56 -5.14 -14.36 -5.94
C ASN A 56 -4.52 -13.21 -6.78
N GLY A 57 -3.69 -12.41 -6.11
CA GLY A 57 -2.60 -11.60 -6.65
C GLY A 57 -2.88 -10.38 -7.54
N ASN A 58 -3.81 -10.41 -8.50
CA ASN A 58 -3.49 -9.74 -9.78
C ASN A 58 -4.39 -8.59 -10.28
N GLY A 59 -5.46 -8.20 -9.57
CA GLY A 59 -6.51 -7.36 -10.19
C GLY A 59 -6.47 -5.85 -9.93
N SER A 60 -6.17 -5.39 -8.70
CA SER A 60 -6.65 -4.06 -8.27
C SER A 60 -5.74 -2.86 -8.57
N HIS A 61 -4.49 -3.10 -8.98
CA HIS A 61 -3.48 -2.03 -9.17
C HIS A 61 -3.17 -1.74 -10.63
N ARG A 62 -3.85 -2.40 -11.56
CA ARG A 62 -3.65 -2.17 -12.99
C ARG A 62 -4.42 -0.91 -13.42
N SER A 63 -3.71 0.01 -14.08
CA SER A 63 -4.28 1.13 -14.81
C SER A 63 -5.17 0.64 -15.96
N HIS A 64 -5.88 1.55 -16.63
CA HIS A 64 -6.67 1.21 -17.83
C HIS A 64 -5.86 0.49 -18.93
N ASN A 65 -4.53 0.67 -18.94
CA ASN A 65 -3.62 0.00 -19.88
C ASN A 65 -2.99 -1.28 -19.30
N GLY A 66 -3.54 -1.86 -18.24
CA GLY A 66 -3.03 -3.09 -17.63
C GLY A 66 -1.76 -2.94 -16.79
N ARG A 67 -1.12 -1.76 -16.79
CA ARG A 67 0.13 -1.50 -16.06
C ARG A 67 -0.11 -1.21 -14.58
N VAL A 68 0.70 -1.80 -13.72
CA VAL A 68 0.66 -1.58 -12.27
C VAL A 68 1.01 -0.12 -11.96
N CYS A 69 0.16 0.53 -11.17
CA CYS A 69 0.33 1.92 -10.75
C CYS A 69 0.46 1.97 -9.23
N HIS A 70 1.70 1.94 -8.73
CA HIS A 70 1.98 2.42 -7.38
C HIS A 70 2.34 3.90 -7.43
N ARG A 71 2.07 4.63 -6.35
CA ARG A 71 2.53 6.02 -6.24
C ARG A 71 4.05 6.08 -6.10
N ASP A 72 4.62 7.19 -6.50
CA ASP A 72 6.03 7.47 -6.22
C ASP A 72 6.26 7.71 -4.73
N GLU A 73 7.41 7.27 -4.26
CA GLU A 73 7.89 7.50 -2.89
C GLU A 73 9.19 8.28 -2.91
N PHE A 74 9.66 8.70 -1.73
CA PHE A 74 10.86 9.51 -1.59
C PHE A 74 11.77 8.89 -0.53
N VAL A 75 13.08 8.98 -0.75
CA VAL A 75 14.11 8.60 0.22
C VAL A 75 14.99 9.82 0.48
N ARG A 76 15.34 10.04 1.74
CA ARG A 76 16.20 11.14 2.16
C ARG A 76 17.67 10.72 2.06
N CYS A 77 18.47 11.55 1.39
CA CYS A 77 19.93 11.37 1.38
C CYS A 77 20.50 11.65 2.77
N ASN A 78 21.26 10.69 3.33
CA ASN A 78 21.89 10.84 4.64
C ASN A 78 22.98 11.93 4.68
N LYS A 79 23.58 12.27 3.53
CA LYS A 79 24.66 13.28 3.44
C LYS A 79 24.15 14.72 3.35
N CYS A 80 23.15 14.98 2.50
CA CYS A 80 22.68 16.35 2.22
C CYS A 80 21.23 16.63 2.64
N ASN A 81 20.53 15.64 3.21
CA ASN A 81 19.14 15.73 3.67
C ASN A 81 18.07 16.01 2.60
N LYS A 82 18.45 16.10 1.32
CA LYS A 82 17.51 16.23 0.19
C LYS A 82 16.73 14.93 -0.01
N GLU A 83 15.44 15.05 -0.30
CA GLU A 83 14.56 13.96 -0.72
C GLU A 83 14.73 13.68 -2.22
N ARG A 84 14.87 12.41 -2.57
CA ARG A 84 14.97 11.92 -3.95
C ARG A 84 13.82 10.97 -4.25
N ARG A 85 13.23 11.13 -5.44
CA ARG A 85 12.01 10.43 -5.85
C ARG A 85 12.33 9.05 -6.43
N PHE A 86 11.59 8.05 -5.95
CA PHE A 86 11.58 6.69 -6.46
C PHE A 86 10.27 6.41 -7.19
N ARG A 87 10.38 5.98 -8.45
CA ARG A 87 9.25 5.47 -9.23
C ARG A 87 9.02 4.02 -8.80
N LEU A 88 7.77 3.59 -8.69
CA LEU A 88 7.39 2.26 -8.21
C LEU A 88 6.50 1.52 -9.22
N ARG A 89 6.90 1.43 -10.49
CA ARG A 89 6.10 0.85 -11.58
C ARG A 89 6.44 -0.61 -11.87
N SER A 90 7.67 -1.04 -11.59
CA SER A 90 8.12 -2.43 -11.75
C SER A 90 8.52 -3.08 -10.42
N LYS A 91 8.75 -4.40 -10.45
CA LYS A 91 9.24 -5.16 -9.29
C LYS A 91 10.65 -4.72 -8.92
N GLU A 92 11.55 -4.60 -9.89
CA GLU A 92 12.91 -4.04 -9.72
C GLU A 92 12.88 -2.64 -9.11
N GLU A 93 12.05 -1.73 -9.63
CA GLU A 93 11.92 -0.37 -9.09
C GLU A 93 11.43 -0.37 -7.64
N CYS A 94 10.46 -1.25 -7.31
CA CYS A 94 10.04 -1.43 -5.93
C CYS A 94 11.18 -1.98 -5.05
N ARG A 95 11.96 -2.93 -5.56
CA ARG A 95 13.07 -3.52 -4.80
C ARG A 95 14.14 -2.48 -4.48
N ILE A 96 14.57 -1.74 -5.49
CA ILE A 96 15.51 -0.62 -5.39
C ILE A 96 15.09 0.34 -4.26
N HIS A 97 13.82 0.72 -4.23
CA HIS A 97 13.30 1.61 -3.18
C HIS A 97 13.36 0.99 -1.79
N HIS A 98 13.04 -0.30 -1.67
CA HIS A 98 13.13 -1.03 -0.40
C HIS A 98 14.56 -1.10 0.11
N ASP A 99 15.53 -1.38 -0.76
CA ASP A 99 16.95 -1.43 -0.40
C ASP A 99 17.45 -0.04 0.02
N ALA A 100 17.09 1.01 -0.73
CA ALA A 100 17.43 2.39 -0.38
C ALA A 100 16.81 2.85 0.94
N LEU A 101 15.58 2.42 1.26
CA LEU A 101 14.94 2.71 2.55
C LEU A 101 15.57 1.94 3.72
N ALA A 102 16.10 0.73 3.47
CA ALA A 102 16.73 -0.10 4.48
C ALA A 102 18.17 0.35 4.79
N ASP A 103 18.84 0.97 3.83
CA ASP A 103 20.20 1.48 4.00
C ASP A 103 20.21 2.85 4.71
N ALA A 104 20.61 2.86 5.97
CA ALA A 104 20.77 4.08 6.77
C ALA A 104 21.83 5.05 6.20
N ASN A 105 22.75 4.57 5.35
CA ASN A 105 23.81 5.36 4.75
C ASN A 105 23.50 5.79 3.31
N TRP A 106 22.29 5.55 2.82
CA TRP A 106 21.91 5.87 1.45
C TRP A 106 22.16 7.35 1.12
N LYS A 107 22.87 7.60 0.01
CA LYS A 107 23.18 8.95 -0.49
C LYS A 107 22.72 9.11 -1.94
N CYS A 108 22.63 10.37 -2.39
CA CYS A 108 22.28 10.72 -3.77
C CYS A 108 23.05 9.92 -4.84
N ALA A 109 24.35 9.67 -4.62
CA ALA A 109 25.20 8.95 -5.56
C ALA A 109 24.85 7.45 -5.68
N ASP A 110 24.10 6.90 -4.72
CA ASP A 110 23.62 5.51 -4.75
C ASP A 110 22.30 5.37 -5.54
N MET A 111 21.85 6.44 -6.20
CA MET A 111 20.67 6.41 -7.06
C MET A 111 20.95 5.53 -8.30
N PRO A 112 20.17 4.47 -8.56
CA PRO A 112 20.58 3.43 -9.51
C PRO A 112 20.35 3.77 -10.99
N TYR A 113 19.44 4.68 -11.30
CA TYR A 113 19.08 4.99 -12.70
C TYR A 113 19.30 6.45 -13.11
N ASP A 114 19.46 7.36 -12.15
CA ASP A 114 19.74 8.78 -12.41
C ASP A 114 21.11 9.14 -11.82
N LYS A 115 21.99 9.78 -12.62
CA LYS A 115 23.25 10.33 -12.11
C LYS A 115 22.96 11.61 -11.34
N ILE A 116 22.67 11.48 -10.05
CA ILE A 116 22.38 12.58 -9.13
C ILE A 116 23.44 12.64 -8.03
N THR A 117 23.84 13.85 -7.69
CA THR A 117 24.82 14.15 -6.65
C THR A 117 24.17 14.94 -5.50
N CYS A 118 24.97 15.28 -4.49
CA CYS A 118 24.50 16.14 -3.41
C CYS A 118 24.40 17.61 -3.84
N ASP A 119 25.09 18.01 -4.89
CA ASP A 119 25.12 19.39 -5.36
C ASP A 119 23.87 19.70 -6.19
N ASP A 120 23.30 18.70 -6.86
CA ASP A 120 22.04 18.83 -7.61
C ASP A 120 20.88 19.28 -6.71
N ASP A 121 20.06 20.18 -7.25
CA ASP A 121 18.89 20.70 -6.57
C ASP A 121 17.89 19.61 -6.20
N GLU A 122 17.22 19.81 -5.06
CA GLU A 122 16.11 18.97 -4.65
C GLU A 122 14.87 19.24 -5.53
N GLU A 123 14.02 18.24 -5.69
CA GLU A 123 12.74 18.45 -6.34
C GLU A 123 11.89 19.49 -5.56
N ARG A 124 11.49 20.55 -6.28
CA ARG A 124 10.62 21.62 -5.77
C ARG A 124 9.35 21.05 -5.13
N ALA A 125 8.96 21.58 -3.96
CA ALA A 125 7.80 21.14 -3.21
C ALA A 125 6.50 21.06 -4.03
N SER A 126 6.25 22.03 -4.93
CA SER A 126 5.07 22.05 -5.80
C SER A 126 5.00 20.87 -6.78
N ARG A 127 6.11 20.17 -7.03
CA ARG A 127 6.16 18.99 -7.90
C ARG A 127 5.95 17.68 -7.14
N ARG A 128 6.18 17.65 -5.82
CA ARG A 128 5.99 16.47 -4.96
C ARG A 128 4.54 15.99 -4.87
N VAL A 129 3.58 16.83 -5.22
CA VAL A 129 2.15 16.46 -5.29
C VAL A 129 1.86 15.49 -6.44
N TYR A 130 2.66 15.50 -7.50
CA TYR A 130 2.49 14.63 -8.66
C TYR A 130 3.16 13.29 -8.40
N ARG A 131 2.41 12.31 -7.91
CA ARG A 131 2.94 10.98 -7.54
C ARG A 131 2.51 9.85 -8.49
N GLY A 132 2.25 10.19 -9.75
CA GLY A 132 1.98 9.20 -10.80
C GLY A 132 0.61 8.51 -10.72
N CYS A 133 -0.37 9.09 -10.04
CA CYS A 133 -1.72 8.54 -10.01
C CYS A 133 -2.42 8.73 -11.36
N THR A 134 -2.95 7.65 -11.93
CA THR A 134 -3.65 7.65 -13.23
C THR A 134 -5.00 8.35 -13.22
N ARG A 135 -5.62 8.52 -12.05
CA ARG A 135 -6.95 9.13 -11.92
C ARG A 135 -6.91 10.65 -11.71
N SER A 136 -5.84 11.16 -11.11
CA SER A 136 -5.69 12.60 -10.83
C SER A 136 -4.22 12.91 -10.55
N PRO A 137 -3.62 13.92 -11.22
CA PRO A 137 -2.21 14.26 -11.03
C PRO A 137 -1.85 14.61 -9.58
N THR A 138 -2.71 15.36 -8.89
CA THR A 138 -2.49 15.84 -7.51
C THR A 138 -3.14 14.93 -6.46
N CYS A 139 -3.48 13.70 -6.84
CA CYS A 139 -4.12 12.73 -5.97
C CYS A 139 -3.30 12.55 -4.67
N LYS A 140 -3.94 12.79 -3.51
CA LYS A 140 -3.35 12.58 -2.18
C LYS A 140 -3.24 11.11 -1.75
N GLY A 141 -3.79 10.20 -2.55
CA GLY A 141 -3.75 8.76 -2.33
C GLY A 141 -5.14 8.17 -2.51
N CYS A 142 -5.39 7.54 -3.66
CA CYS A 142 -6.65 6.87 -3.92
C CYS A 142 -6.47 5.35 -3.93
N THR A 143 -7.58 4.64 -4.01
CA THR A 143 -7.58 3.18 -4.01
C THR A 143 -6.91 2.58 -5.25
N SER A 144 -6.73 3.34 -6.32
CA SER A 144 -6.08 2.85 -7.55
C SER A 144 -4.56 2.97 -7.52
N CYS A 145 -4.00 3.99 -6.86
CA CYS A 145 -2.56 4.28 -6.88
C CYS A 145 -1.83 3.89 -5.58
N VAL A 146 -2.51 3.91 -4.42
CA VAL A 146 -1.91 3.43 -3.17
C VAL A 146 -2.00 1.92 -3.11
N CYS A 147 -0.83 1.27 -3.13
CA CYS A 147 -0.70 -0.17 -3.00
C CYS A 147 -0.51 -0.57 -1.54
N PHE A 148 -1.45 -1.39 -1.06
CA PHE A 148 -1.43 -1.91 0.30
C PHE A 148 -0.65 -3.23 0.42
N GLY A 149 -0.34 -3.86 -0.73
CA GLY A 149 0.53 -5.01 -0.85
C GLY A 149 0.15 -5.85 -2.05
N CYS A 150 1.14 -6.24 -2.85
CA CYS A 150 1.02 -7.16 -3.96
C CYS A 150 2.37 -7.85 -4.18
N GLU A 151 2.39 -8.89 -5.00
CA GLU A 151 3.61 -9.66 -5.33
C GLU A 151 4.72 -8.84 -6.02
N ILE A 152 4.41 -7.62 -6.48
CA ILE A 152 5.37 -6.71 -7.12
C ILE A 152 6.12 -5.86 -6.10
N CYS A 153 5.46 -5.42 -5.03
CA CYS A 153 6.05 -4.50 -4.04
C CYS A 153 6.20 -5.10 -2.65
N ARG A 154 5.94 -6.40 -2.50
CA ARG A 154 6.10 -7.13 -1.24
C ARG A 154 7.05 -8.28 -1.48
N PHE A 155 8.08 -8.34 -0.64
CA PHE A 155 9.20 -9.24 -0.79
C PHE A 155 9.35 -10.05 0.49
N SER A 156 9.44 -11.37 0.37
CA SER A 156 9.54 -12.28 1.52
C SER A 156 10.84 -12.13 2.30
N ASP A 157 11.88 -11.63 1.63
CA ASP A 157 13.22 -11.37 2.17
C ASP A 157 13.40 -9.92 2.66
N CYS A 158 12.36 -9.08 2.58
CA CYS A 158 12.40 -7.71 3.10
C CYS A 158 11.79 -7.64 4.52
N SER A 159 12.56 -7.12 5.47
CA SER A 159 12.18 -6.99 6.88
C SER A 159 11.32 -5.76 7.20
N CYS A 160 10.97 -4.91 6.22
CA CYS A 160 10.13 -3.75 6.52
C CYS A 160 8.73 -4.20 7.02
N GLN A 161 8.12 -3.40 7.89
CA GLN A 161 6.85 -3.74 8.54
C GLN A 161 5.77 -4.13 7.51
N THR A 162 5.67 -3.37 6.42
CA THR A 162 4.67 -3.61 5.38
C THR A 162 4.88 -4.92 4.62
N CYS A 163 6.13 -5.31 4.33
CA CYS A 163 6.46 -6.61 3.71
C CYS A 163 6.22 -7.76 4.67
N THR A 164 6.59 -7.59 5.93
CA THR A 164 6.40 -8.58 6.99
C THR A 164 4.91 -8.84 7.22
N ASP A 165 4.11 -7.79 7.36
CA ASP A 165 2.67 -7.89 7.54
C ASP A 165 1.99 -8.53 6.33
N PHE A 166 2.39 -8.14 5.11
CA PHE A 166 1.84 -8.77 3.91
C PHE A 166 2.17 -10.26 3.86
N THR A 167 3.45 -10.63 3.99
CA THR A 167 3.91 -12.02 3.86
C THR A 167 3.32 -12.92 4.96
N ARG A 168 3.17 -12.41 6.19
CA ARG A 168 2.55 -13.14 7.30
C ARG A 168 1.05 -13.36 7.08
N ASN A 169 0.34 -12.35 6.57
CA ASN A 169 -1.11 -12.44 6.37
C ASN A 169 -1.52 -13.06 5.02
N ALA A 170 -0.61 -13.14 4.06
CA ALA A 170 -0.84 -13.77 2.75
C ALA A 170 -0.71 -15.31 2.82
N LYS A 171 -0.06 -15.86 3.86
CA LYS A 171 -0.06 -17.29 4.16
C LYS A 171 -1.38 -17.68 4.83
N VAL A 172 -2.44 -17.82 4.03
CA VAL A 172 -3.70 -18.48 4.42
C VAL A 172 -3.99 -19.59 3.44
#